data_AF-A0A9P9QUU6-F1
#
_entry.id   AF-A0A9P9QUU6-F1
#
_cell.length_a   1.000
_cell.length_b   1.000
_cell.length_c   1.000
_cell.angle_alpha   90.00
_cell.angle_beta   90.00
_cell.angle_gamma   90.00
#
_symmetry.space_group_name_H-M   'P 1'
#
loop_
_entity.id
_entity.type
_entity.pdbx_description
1 polymer ?
#
loop_
_entity_poly.entity_id
_entity_poly.type
_entity_poly.pdbx_seq_one_letter_code
_entity_poly.pdbx_strand_id
1 'polypeptide(L)'
;MQFSGLFVSLLLSTAVVAKGGNKTKAVTDKSLCKEMAQLTKLVSLAGNETKLADKTKNNATKIASIQAKASEAATQLSTMESNATLVSTCAVISAAEATKDDCKTMTKYVPRLCIYVL
;
A
#
# COMPACT_ATOMS: atom_id res chain seq x y z
N MET A 1 26.02 11.28 18.71
CA MET A 1 26.35 10.45 17.54
C MET A 1 25.95 11.20 16.28
N GLN A 2 26.95 11.54 15.48
CA GLN A 2 27.00 12.42 14.33
C GLN A 2 26.28 11.80 13.11
N PHE A 3 25.20 12.43 12.63
CA PHE A 3 24.71 12.21 11.26
C PHE A 3 25.52 13.08 10.31
N SER A 4 26.67 12.58 9.89
CA SER A 4 27.43 13.14 8.78
C SER A 4 28.05 11.99 8.04
N GLY A 5 27.44 11.60 6.92
CA GLY A 5 28.01 10.60 6.04
C GLY A 5 26.98 9.99 5.08
N LEU A 6 27.02 10.47 3.83
CA LEU A 6 26.76 9.71 2.61
C LEU A 6 25.38 9.02 2.48
N PHE A 7 24.42 9.61 1.77
CA PHE A 7 24.30 9.41 0.32
C PHE A 7 25.51 8.71 -0.30
N VAL A 8 25.41 7.40 -0.59
CA VAL A 8 25.94 6.68 -1.76
C VAL A 8 25.89 5.16 -1.52
N SER A 9 25.41 4.44 -2.54
CA SER A 9 25.38 2.97 -2.70
C SER A 9 24.20 2.28 -1.99
N LEU A 10 23.33 1.52 -2.65
CA LEU A 10 23.66 0.52 -3.67
C LEU A 10 22.43 0.24 -4.55
N LEU A 11 22.63 0.39 -5.86
CA LEU A 11 21.79 -0.16 -6.91
C LEU A 11 21.66 -1.68 -6.73
N LEU A 12 20.53 -2.18 -6.23
CA LEU A 12 20.16 -3.59 -6.37
C LEU A 12 19.47 -3.79 -7.73
N SER A 13 20.25 -3.62 -8.80
CA SER A 13 19.90 -4.11 -10.13
C SER A 13 20.24 -5.60 -10.21
N THR A 14 19.48 -6.45 -9.51
CA THR A 14 19.47 -7.88 -9.84
C THR A 14 18.64 -8.06 -11.09
N ALA A 15 19.28 -7.92 -12.25
CA ALA A 15 18.72 -8.33 -13.52
C ALA A 15 18.71 -9.87 -13.59
N VAL A 16 17.63 -10.51 -13.15
CA VAL A 16 17.31 -11.88 -13.56
C VAL A 16 16.64 -11.81 -14.93
N VAL A 17 17.43 -12.04 -15.98
CA VAL A 17 16.88 -12.28 -17.32
C VAL A 17 16.31 -13.70 -17.34
N ALA A 18 15.00 -13.81 -17.11
CA ALA A 18 14.23 -15.00 -17.44
C ALA A 18 13.35 -14.69 -18.66
N LYS A 19 13.68 -15.35 -19.77
CA LYS A 19 12.92 -15.43 -21.01
C LYS A 19 11.55 -16.06 -20.70
N GLY A 20 10.46 -15.31 -20.82
CA GLY A 20 9.11 -15.88 -20.76
C GLY A 20 8.04 -14.80 -20.73
N GLY A 21 7.19 -14.74 -21.74
CA GLY A 21 6.12 -13.76 -21.89
C GLY A 21 5.01 -13.92 -20.86
N ASN A 22 5.28 -13.52 -19.62
CA ASN A 22 4.26 -13.29 -18.60
C ASN A 22 4.38 -11.84 -18.13
N LYS A 23 3.25 -11.15 -17.96
CA LYS A 23 3.22 -9.74 -17.56
C LYS A 23 3.59 -9.61 -16.08
N THR A 24 4.85 -9.85 -15.75
CA THR A 24 5.38 -9.69 -14.39
C THR A 24 5.37 -8.20 -14.10
N LYS A 25 4.31 -7.71 -13.44
CA LYS A 25 4.29 -6.35 -12.91
C LYS A 25 5.48 -6.24 -11.96
N ALA A 26 6.41 -5.33 -12.24
CA ALA A 26 7.47 -5.02 -11.31
C ALA A 26 6.84 -4.66 -9.96
N VAL A 27 7.26 -5.35 -8.89
CA VAL A 27 6.89 -5.00 -7.53
C VAL A 27 7.62 -3.69 -7.22
N THR A 28 6.86 -2.60 -7.28
CA THR A 28 7.33 -1.26 -6.89
C THR A 28 6.89 -0.98 -5.46
N ASP A 29 7.56 -0.03 -4.79
CA ASP A 29 7.14 0.45 -3.47
C ASP A 29 5.65 0.83 -3.48
N LYS A 30 5.19 1.50 -4.52
CA LYS A 30 3.78 1.86 -4.70
C LYS A 30 2.82 0.65 -4.67
N SER A 31 3.16 -0.44 -5.36
CA SER A 31 2.32 -1.65 -5.34
C SER A 31 2.32 -2.33 -3.98
N LEU A 32 3.45 -2.34 -3.28
CA LEU A 32 3.57 -2.87 -1.91
C LEU A 32 2.73 -2.03 -0.93
N CYS A 33 2.81 -0.70 -1.03
CA CYS A 33 2.02 0.19 -0.18
C CYS A 33 0.51 0.03 -0.40
N LYS A 34 0.10 -0.21 -1.66
CA LYS A 34 -1.30 -0.51 -1.98
C LYS A 34 -1.74 -1.85 -1.40
N GLU A 35 -0.86 -2.85 -1.44
CA GLU A 35 -1.11 -4.16 -0.84
C GLU A 35 -1.25 -4.05 0.68
N MET A 36 -0.32 -3.35 1.36
CA MET A 36 -0.44 -3.05 2.80
C MET A 36 -1.78 -2.40 3.11
N ALA A 37 -2.16 -1.35 2.40
CA ALA A 37 -3.44 -0.66 2.62
C ALA A 37 -4.67 -1.57 2.41
N GLN A 38 -4.60 -2.50 1.45
CA GLN A 38 -5.68 -3.47 1.23
C GLN A 38 -5.77 -4.48 2.37
N LEU A 39 -4.63 -4.99 2.85
CA LEU A 39 -4.58 -5.90 4.00
C LEU A 39 -5.11 -5.22 5.26
N THR A 40 -4.68 -3.97 5.55
CA THR A 40 -5.20 -3.17 6.66
C THR A 40 -6.72 -3.01 6.59
N LYS A 41 -7.25 -2.73 5.40
CA LYS A 41 -8.70 -2.57 5.20
C LYS A 41 -9.46 -3.88 5.42
N LEU A 42 -8.87 -5.02 5.05
CA LEU A 42 -9.47 -6.34 5.23
C LEU A 42 -9.50 -6.71 6.72
N VAL A 43 -8.40 -6.50 7.44
CA VAL A 43 -8.32 -6.70 8.90
C VAL A 43 -9.32 -5.79 9.62
N SER A 44 -9.38 -4.51 9.25
CA SER A 44 -10.33 -3.54 9.81
C SER A 44 -11.79 -3.92 9.52
N LEU A 45 -12.09 -4.44 8.32
CA LEU A 45 -13.43 -4.93 7.98
C LEU A 45 -13.81 -6.14 8.82
N ALA A 46 -12.89 -7.09 9.02
CA ALA A 46 -13.14 -8.28 9.81
C ALA A 46 -13.31 -7.97 11.31
N GLY A 47 -12.62 -6.94 11.82
CA GLY A 47 -12.76 -6.47 13.20
C GLY A 47 -14.02 -5.64 13.48
N ASN A 48 -14.83 -5.31 12.45
CA ASN A 48 -16.11 -4.64 12.61
C ASN A 48 -17.25 -5.59 12.27
N GLU A 49 -17.75 -6.30 13.29
CA GLU A 49 -18.75 -7.36 13.14
C GLU A 49 -20.03 -6.88 12.44
N THR A 50 -20.54 -5.70 12.78
CA THR A 50 -21.74 -5.12 12.13
C THR A 50 -21.51 -4.90 10.65
N LYS A 51 -20.41 -4.23 10.28
CA LYS A 51 -20.07 -3.94 8.88
C LYS A 51 -19.76 -5.21 8.10
N LEU A 52 -19.16 -6.20 8.74
CA LEU A 52 -18.88 -7.51 8.16
C LEU A 52 -20.19 -8.27 7.90
N ALA A 53 -21.09 -8.30 8.87
CA ALA A 53 -22.42 -8.91 8.75
C ALA A 53 -23.22 -8.25 7.63
N ASP A 54 -23.23 -6.93 7.55
CA ASP A 54 -23.88 -6.18 6.46
C ASP A 54 -23.29 -6.53 5.09
N LYS A 55 -21.96 -6.59 4.99
CA LYS A 55 -21.25 -6.89 3.74
C LYS A 55 -21.47 -8.33 3.27
N THR A 56 -21.60 -9.24 4.21
CA THR A 56 -21.81 -10.68 3.95
C THR A 56 -23.27 -11.07 3.91
N LYS A 57 -24.19 -10.14 4.20
CA LYS A 57 -25.63 -10.39 4.37
C LYS A 57 -25.91 -11.46 5.43
N ASN A 58 -25.21 -11.39 6.56
CA ASN A 58 -25.28 -12.39 7.65
C ASN A 58 -24.99 -13.83 7.22
N ASN A 59 -24.26 -14.03 6.12
CA ASN A 59 -23.89 -15.37 5.69
C ASN A 59 -22.69 -15.87 6.50
N ALA A 60 -22.93 -16.81 7.42
CA ALA A 60 -21.92 -17.36 8.32
C ALA A 60 -20.67 -17.91 7.59
N THR A 61 -20.83 -18.58 6.45
CA THR A 61 -19.70 -19.10 5.66
C THR A 61 -18.83 -17.98 5.09
N LYS A 62 -19.44 -16.88 4.64
CA LYS A 62 -18.71 -15.71 4.14
C LYS A 62 -18.02 -14.95 5.26
N ILE A 63 -18.66 -14.84 6.42
CA ILE A 63 -18.06 -14.24 7.63
C ILE A 63 -16.81 -15.02 8.02
N ALA A 64 -16.92 -16.34 8.17
CA ALA A 64 -15.78 -17.20 8.51
C ALA A 64 -14.66 -17.11 7.46
N SER A 65 -15.01 -17.07 6.17
CA SER A 65 -14.02 -16.93 5.08
C SER A 65 -13.28 -15.58 5.15
N ILE A 66 -13.97 -14.48 5.46
CA ILE A 66 -13.33 -13.17 5.58
C ILE A 66 -12.48 -13.10 6.85
N GLN A 67 -12.94 -13.68 7.96
CA GLN A 67 -12.14 -13.77 9.20
C GLN A 67 -10.86 -14.58 8.98
N ALA A 68 -10.94 -15.73 8.29
CA ALA A 68 -9.76 -16.51 7.95
C ALA A 68 -8.76 -15.71 7.10
N LYS A 69 -9.27 -15.04 6.05
CA LYS A 69 -8.44 -14.14 5.21
C LYS A 69 -7.88 -12.96 6.00
N ALA A 70 -8.60 -12.47 7.02
CA ALA A 70 -8.13 -11.40 7.88
C ALA A 70 -6.98 -11.85 8.78
N SER A 71 -7.03 -13.08 9.30
CA SER A 71 -5.92 -13.65 10.07
C SER A 71 -4.66 -13.83 9.22
N GLU A 72 -4.81 -14.33 7.98
CA GLU A 72 -3.71 -14.42 7.02
C GLU A 72 -3.19 -13.02 6.66
N ALA A 73 -4.10 -12.09 6.39
CA ALA A 73 -3.76 -10.71 6.07
C ALA A 73 -3.01 -10.04 7.23
N ALA A 74 -3.44 -10.22 8.48
CA ALA A 74 -2.77 -9.66 9.65
C ALA A 74 -1.33 -10.18 9.80
N THR A 75 -1.10 -11.45 9.50
CA THR A 75 0.26 -12.04 9.50
C THR A 75 1.14 -11.44 8.41
N GLN A 76 0.59 -11.28 7.20
CA GLN A 76 1.29 -10.62 6.09
C GLN A 76 1.56 -9.15 6.40
N LEU A 77 0.58 -8.45 6.97
CA LEU A 77 0.69 -7.05 7.38
C LEU A 77 1.82 -6.87 8.40
N SER A 78 1.88 -7.71 9.43
CA SER A 78 2.96 -7.71 10.42
C SER A 78 4.33 -7.95 9.79
N THR A 79 4.40 -8.85 8.80
CA THR A 79 5.64 -9.10 8.05
C THR A 79 6.06 -7.85 7.26
N MET A 80 5.13 -7.18 6.58
CA MET A 80 5.41 -5.96 5.82
C MET A 80 5.77 -4.79 6.72
N GLU A 81 5.09 -4.64 7.85
CA GLU A 81 5.33 -3.58 8.85
C GLU A 81 6.66 -3.74 9.58
N SER A 82 7.20 -4.97 9.66
CA SER A 82 8.52 -5.21 10.26
C SER A 82 9.65 -4.47 9.53
N ASN A 83 9.43 -4.05 8.28
CA ASN A 83 10.36 -3.22 7.53
C ASN A 83 9.99 -1.73 7.68
N ALA A 84 10.61 -1.08 8.67
CA ALA A 84 10.38 0.34 8.96
C ALA A 84 10.62 1.27 7.74
N THR A 85 11.60 0.92 6.89
CA THR A 85 11.85 1.67 5.64
C THR A 85 10.64 1.58 4.72
N LEU A 86 10.09 0.38 4.51
CA LEU A 86 8.89 0.19 3.68
C LEU A 86 7.71 0.98 4.23
N VAL A 87 7.45 0.92 5.55
CA VAL A 87 6.37 1.69 6.20
C VAL A 87 6.55 3.20 5.96
N SER A 88 7.78 3.70 6.15
CA SER A 88 8.08 5.13 5.93
C SER A 88 7.90 5.56 4.47
N THR A 89 8.37 4.74 3.53
CA THR A 89 8.19 4.97 2.09
C THR A 89 6.70 4.98 1.73
N CYS A 90 5.91 4.09 2.31
CA CYS A 90 4.48 4.04 2.08
C CYS A 90 3.72 5.25 2.62
N ALA A 91 4.13 5.79 3.76
CA ALA A 91 3.59 7.04 4.28
C ALA A 91 3.85 8.22 3.31
N VAL A 92 5.07 8.32 2.78
CA VAL A 92 5.44 9.38 1.81
C VAL A 92 4.67 9.21 0.49
N ILE A 93 4.59 7.99 -0.04
CA ILE A 93 3.85 7.70 -1.28
C ILE A 93 2.37 8.04 -1.09
N SER A 94 1.76 7.63 0.03
CA SER A 94 0.36 7.93 0.33
C SER A 94 0.10 9.44 0.39
N ALA A 95 0.99 10.20 1.02
CA ALA A 95 0.88 11.67 1.05
C ALA A 95 1.02 12.28 -0.35
N ALA A 96 1.98 11.81 -1.15
CA ALA A 96 2.15 12.26 -2.53
C ALA A 96 0.95 11.93 -3.42
N GLU A 97 0.29 10.78 -3.20
CA GLU A 97 -0.95 10.43 -3.92
C GLU A 97 -2.12 11.31 -3.51
N ALA A 98 -2.31 11.57 -2.22
CA ALA A 98 -3.33 12.49 -1.73
C ALA A 98 -3.16 13.88 -2.36
N THR A 99 -1.95 14.41 -2.34
CA THR A 99 -1.64 15.70 -2.97
C THR A 99 -1.89 15.69 -4.47
N LYS A 100 -1.58 14.60 -5.18
CA LYS A 100 -1.88 14.46 -6.61
C LYS A 100 -3.38 14.43 -6.88
N ASP A 101 -4.17 13.76 -6.05
CA ASP A 101 -5.61 13.65 -6.23
C ASP A 101 -6.33 14.96 -5.85
N ASP A 102 -5.88 15.64 -4.80
CA ASP A 102 -6.30 17.01 -4.47
C ASP A 102 -5.97 17.94 -5.62
N CYS A 103 -4.76 17.83 -6.17
CA CYS A 103 -4.34 18.60 -7.31
C CYS A 103 -5.18 18.33 -8.57
N LYS A 104 -5.52 17.08 -8.89
CA LYS A 104 -6.44 16.77 -10.00
C LYS A 104 -7.84 17.35 -9.77
N THR A 105 -8.31 17.33 -8.53
CA THR A 105 -9.59 17.94 -8.16
C THR A 105 -9.52 19.45 -8.34
N MET A 106 -8.39 20.06 -7.98
CA MET A 106 -8.16 21.50 -8.05
C MET A 106 -7.79 22.00 -9.45
N THR A 107 -7.15 21.23 -10.33
CA THR A 107 -6.85 21.67 -11.72
C THR A 107 -8.11 21.93 -12.53
N LYS A 108 -9.26 21.37 -12.11
CA LYS A 108 -10.58 21.74 -12.61
C LYS A 108 -10.96 23.20 -12.30
N TYR A 109 -10.38 23.80 -11.27
CA TYR A 109 -10.72 25.13 -10.75
C TYR A 109 -9.55 26.13 -10.72
N VAL A 110 -8.30 25.68 -10.55
CA VAL A 110 -7.08 26.51 -10.39
C VAL A 110 -5.83 25.76 -10.94
N PRO A 111 -5.61 25.72 -12.27
CA PRO A 111 -4.55 24.91 -12.88
C PRO A 111 -3.11 25.36 -12.55
N ARG A 112 -2.90 26.60 -12.08
CA ARG A 112 -1.56 27.19 -11.86
C ARG A 112 -0.94 26.82 -10.51
N LEU A 113 -1.73 26.41 -9.52
CA LEU A 113 -1.26 26.12 -8.16
C LEU A 113 -0.58 24.73 -8.06
N CYS A 114 -0.95 23.82 -8.95
CA CYS A 114 -0.48 22.44 -8.97
C CYS A 114 0.93 22.22 -9.55
N ILE A 115 1.44 23.16 -10.35
CA ILE A 115 2.76 23.07 -10.99
C ILE A 115 3.92 23.13 -9.98
N TYR A 116 3.70 23.71 -8.80
CA TYR A 116 4.75 23.93 -7.79
C TYR A 116 4.83 22.82 -6.73
N VAL A 117 3.94 21.82 -6.76
CA VAL A 117 3.81 20.80 -5.72
C VAL A 117 4.22 19.39 -6.22
N LEU A 118 4.37 19.21 -7.53
CA LEU A 118 4.96 18.02 -8.17
C LEU A 118 6.38 18.31 -8.64
#